data_AF-R6CIW6-F1
#
_entry.id   AF-R6CIW6-F1
#
_cell.length_a   1.000
_cell.length_b   1.000
_cell.length_c   1.000
_cell.angle_alpha   90.00
_cell.angle_beta   90.00
_cell.angle_gamma   90.00
#
_symmetry.space_group_name_H-M   'P 1'
#
loop_
_entity.id
_entity.type
_entity.pdbx_description
1 polymer ?
#
loop_
_entity_poly.entity_id
_entity_poly.type
_entity_poly.pdbx_seq_one_letter_code
_entity_poly.pdbx_strand_id
1 'polypeptide(L)'
;MSGVRSAYSSQRLLLGAWTPRIDKIRNTFNPHLSGDIYIEVMPGWSVVDEYSQVTKVVRDNYSSAPLIFIGNNIKPEILYTPVKMATIAPTIAHFMRIRAPNAATAAPLTGIHK
;
A
#
# COMPACT_ATOMS: atom_id res chain seq x y z
N MET A 1 11.00 27.23 -9.00
CA MET A 1 10.18 26.37 -8.11
C MET A 1 10.73 24.95 -8.21
N SER A 2 11.09 24.30 -7.11
CA SER A 2 11.64 22.93 -7.14
C SER A 2 10.50 21.91 -7.21
N GLY A 3 10.58 20.94 -8.13
CA GLY A 3 9.60 19.86 -8.25
C GLY A 3 9.78 18.73 -7.24
N VAL A 4 10.85 18.76 -6.45
CA VAL A 4 11.14 17.76 -5.42
C VAL A 4 10.60 18.24 -4.08
N ARG A 5 9.72 17.45 -3.46
CA ARG A 5 9.21 17.69 -2.11
C ARG A 5 10.25 17.31 -1.06
N SER A 6 10.85 16.12 -1.17
CA SER A 6 11.82 15.60 -0.20
C SER A 6 12.63 14.47 -0.81
N ALA A 7 13.85 14.27 -0.31
CA ALA A 7 14.66 13.10 -0.58
C ALA A 7 14.94 12.35 0.73
N TYR A 8 14.77 11.03 0.71
CA TYR A 8 14.98 10.17 1.87
C TYR A 8 16.07 9.15 1.55
N SER A 9 17.07 9.00 2.42
CA SER A 9 18.01 7.89 2.33
C SER A 9 17.37 6.59 2.80
N SER A 10 17.85 5.45 2.30
CA SER A 10 17.48 4.10 2.75
C SER A 10 17.63 3.94 4.26
N GLN A 11 18.71 4.47 4.83
CA GLN A 11 18.94 4.48 6.28
C GLN A 11 17.87 5.26 7.04
N ARG A 12 17.48 6.45 6.55
CA ARG A 12 16.40 7.23 7.17
C ARG A 12 15.07 6.51 7.03
N LEU A 13 14.82 5.87 5.89
CA LEU A 13 13.63 5.05 5.70
C LEU A 13 13.62 3.88 6.68
N LEU A 14 14.73 3.21 7.01
CA LEU A 14 14.72 2.06 7.92
C LEU A 14 14.77 2.42 9.41
N LEU A 15 15.62 3.39 9.77
CA LEU A 15 15.98 3.71 11.16
C LEU A 15 15.38 5.03 11.65
N GLY A 16 14.83 5.85 10.75
CA GLY A 16 14.26 7.14 11.10
C GLY A 16 12.95 7.04 11.90
N ALA A 17 12.56 8.18 12.46
CA ALA A 17 11.31 8.32 13.20
C ALA A 17 10.10 7.95 12.33
N TRP A 18 9.15 7.23 12.95
CA TRP A 18 7.93 6.82 12.28
C TRP A 18 7.02 8.02 12.01
N THR A 19 6.48 8.10 10.79
CA THR A 19 5.38 9.01 10.43
C THR A 19 4.44 8.27 9.48
N PRO A 20 3.14 8.63 9.40
CA PRO A 20 2.20 7.98 8.48
C PRO A 20 2.62 8.02 7.01
N ARG A 21 3.42 9.02 6.62
CA ARG A 21 3.95 9.17 5.25
C ARG A 21 5.14 8.25 5.02
N ILE A 22 6.10 8.21 5.95
CA ILE A 22 7.25 7.30 5.89
C ILE A 22 6.78 5.84 5.95
N ASP A 23 5.74 5.52 6.72
CA ASP A 23 5.16 4.18 6.81
C ASP A 23 4.67 3.66 5.44
N LYS A 24 3.99 4.52 4.67
CA LYS A 24 3.56 4.19 3.30
C LYS A 24 4.75 3.93 2.37
N ILE A 25 5.80 4.76 2.47
CA ILE A 25 7.02 4.58 1.67
C ILE A 25 7.73 3.28 2.06
N ARG A 26 7.86 3.00 3.36
CA ARG A 26 8.43 1.74 3.90
C ARG A 26 7.72 0.51 3.35
N ASN A 27 6.39 0.53 3.24
CA ASN A 27 5.61 -0.58 2.68
C ASN A 27 5.93 -0.86 1.19
N THR A 28 6.59 0.05 0.49
CA THR A 28 7.05 -0.12 -0.91
C THR A 28 8.57 -0.31 -1.04
N PHE A 29 9.30 -0.33 0.08
CA PHE A 29 10.76 -0.39 0.10
C PHE A 29 11.25 -1.77 0.52
N ASN A 30 12.21 -2.33 -0.23
CA ASN A 30 12.90 -3.56 0.12
C ASN A 30 14.41 -3.27 0.23
N PRO A 31 15.05 -3.48 1.40
CA PRO A 31 16.47 -3.17 1.59
C PRO A 31 17.45 -3.84 0.60
N HIS A 32 17.06 -4.98 0.02
CA HIS A 32 17.91 -5.73 -0.90
C HIS A 32 17.67 -5.41 -2.37
N LEU A 33 16.52 -4.83 -2.72
CA LEU A 33 16.09 -4.62 -4.10
C LEU A 33 15.85 -3.14 -4.45
N SER A 34 15.63 -2.30 -3.44
CA SER A 34 15.42 -0.86 -3.61
C SER A 34 16.75 -0.10 -3.54
N GLY A 35 16.80 1.06 -4.20
CA GLY A 35 17.98 1.92 -4.19
C GLY A 35 18.17 2.72 -2.89
N ASP A 36 19.29 3.42 -2.79
CA ASP A 36 19.70 4.14 -1.58
C ASP A 36 18.94 5.45 -1.33
N ILE A 37 18.29 6.00 -2.35
CA ILE A 37 17.60 7.29 -2.26
C ILE A 37 16.19 7.15 -2.83
N TYR A 38 15.20 7.56 -2.04
CA TYR A 38 13.82 7.73 -2.47
C TYR A 38 13.53 9.22 -2.67
N ILE A 39 13.14 9.59 -3.90
CA ILE A 39 12.80 10.96 -4.25
C ILE A 39 11.28 11.10 -4.27
N GLU A 40 10.78 11.99 -3.42
CA GLU A 40 9.37 12.36 -3.40
C GLU A 40 9.15 13.61 -4.23
N VAL A 41 8.42 13.45 -5.34
CA VAL A 41 8.10 14.53 -6.27
C VAL A 41 6.79 15.21 -5.83
N MET A 42 6.71 16.53 -6.01
CA MET A 42 5.50 17.29 -5.71
C MET A 42 4.35 16.88 -6.67
N PRO A 43 3.10 16.82 -6.18
CA PRO A 43 1.96 16.53 -7.04
C PRO A 43 1.79 17.56 -8.15
N GLY A 44 1.32 17.13 -9.32
CA GLY A 44 1.15 17.97 -10.50
C GLY A 44 2.39 18.08 -11.39
N TRP A 45 3.54 17.60 -10.92
CA TRP A 45 4.74 17.49 -11.74
C TRP A 45 4.73 16.20 -12.57
N SER A 46 5.36 16.27 -13.75
CA SER A 46 5.56 15.11 -14.62
C SER A 46 6.99 14.61 -14.49
N VAL A 47 7.16 13.30 -14.31
CA VAL A 47 8.45 12.62 -14.42
C VAL A 47 8.54 12.03 -15.82
N VAL A 48 9.58 12.40 -16.55
CA VAL A 48 9.86 11.92 -17.90
C VAL A 48 11.04 10.97 -17.81
N ASP A 49 10.85 9.76 -18.31
CA ASP A 49 11.97 8.85 -18.55
C ASP A 49 12.61 9.23 -19.89
N GLU A 50 13.87 9.66 -19.83
CA GLU A 50 14.62 10.12 -21.01
C GLU A 50 14.82 9.02 -22.05
N TYR A 51 14.91 7.75 -21.63
CA TYR A 51 15.16 6.63 -22.52
C TYR A 51 13.87 6.11 -23.14
N SER A 52 12.84 5.88 -22.32
CA SER A 52 11.57 5.34 -22.82
C SER A 52 10.61 6.40 -23.35
N GLN A 53 10.90 7.70 -23.11
CA GLN A 53 10.03 8.84 -23.41
C GLN A 53 8.63 8.75 -22.76
N VAL A 54 8.49 7.89 -21.75
CA VAL A 54 7.24 7.74 -21.01
C VAL A 54 7.13 8.87 -19.99
N THR A 55 6.04 9.63 -20.08
CA THR A 55 5.73 10.70 -19.13
C THR A 55 4.69 10.23 -18.12
N LYS A 56 4.99 10.36 -16.83
CA LYS A 56 4.06 10.03 -15.74
C LYS A 56 3.80 11.25 -14.87
N VAL A 57 2.54 11.66 -14.76
CA VAL A 57 2.13 12.75 -13.88
C VAL A 57 2.03 12.23 -12.45
N VAL A 58 2.75 12.87 -11.53
CA VAL A 58 2.74 12.55 -10.10
C VAL A 58 1.47 13.12 -9.46
N ARG A 59 0.76 12.28 -8.72
CA ARG A 59 -0.49 12.63 -8.02
C ARG A 59 -0.40 12.15 -6.58
N ASP A 60 -0.85 12.97 -5.62
CA ASP A 60 -0.95 12.61 -4.19
C ASP A 60 -2.43 12.49 -3.82
N ASN A 61 -3.16 11.69 -4.60
CA ASN A 61 -4.56 11.40 -4.36
C ASN A 61 -4.68 10.17 -3.46
N TYR A 62 -5.68 10.20 -2.56
CA TYR A 62 -6.06 9.01 -1.81
C TYR A 62 -6.57 7.94 -2.78
N SER A 63 -5.82 6.84 -2.90
CA SER A 63 -6.22 5.70 -3.72
C SER A 63 -7.10 4.75 -2.90
N SER A 64 -8.41 4.82 -3.10
CA SER A 64 -9.37 3.86 -2.55
C SER A 64 -9.92 2.98 -3.66
N ALA A 65 -9.99 1.68 -3.39
CA ALA A 65 -10.69 0.70 -4.22
C ALA A 65 -11.79 0.02 -3.41
N PRO A 66 -12.95 -0.30 -4.02
CA PRO A 66 -13.98 -1.08 -3.34
C PRO A 66 -13.50 -2.52 -3.11
N LEU A 67 -13.84 -3.08 -1.95
CA LEU A 67 -13.63 -4.50 -1.63
C LEU A 67 -14.99 -5.19 -1.56
N ILE A 68 -15.17 -6.22 -2.38
CA ILE A 68 -16.44 -6.94 -2.51
C ILE A 68 -16.15 -8.43 -2.32
N PHE A 69 -16.80 -9.05 -1.33
CA PHE A 69 -16.81 -10.49 -1.13
C PHE A 69 -18.18 -11.06 -1.53
N ILE A 70 -18.20 -12.05 -2.43
CA ILE A 70 -19.43 -12.70 -2.92
C ILE A 70 -19.22 -14.21 -2.88
N GLY A 71 -20.19 -14.95 -2.37
CA GLY A 71 -20.11 -16.41 -2.28
C GLY A 71 -21.01 -17.01 -1.20
N ASN A 72 -20.80 -18.30 -0.95
CA ASN A 72 -21.53 -19.06 0.06
C ASN A 72 -21.23 -18.57 1.48
N ASN A 73 -22.24 -18.54 2.36
CA ASN A 73 -22.14 -18.13 3.76
C ASN A 73 -21.58 -16.72 4.02
N ILE A 74 -21.71 -15.81 3.04
CA ILE A 74 -21.39 -14.39 3.24
C ILE A 74 -22.65 -13.65 3.64
N LYS A 75 -22.56 -12.85 4.71
CA LYS A 75 -23.67 -11.99 5.13
C LYS A 75 -23.82 -10.83 4.12
N PRO A 76 -25.02 -10.62 3.53
CA PRO A 76 -25.26 -9.48 2.66
C PRO A 76 -25.33 -8.21 3.51
N GLU A 77 -24.28 -7.40 3.45
CA GLU A 77 -24.16 -6.15 4.20
C GLU A 77 -23.16 -5.22 3.50
N ILE A 78 -23.39 -3.91 3.61
CA ILE A 78 -22.43 -2.89 3.17
C ILE A 78 -21.69 -2.39 4.41
N LEU A 79 -20.38 -2.59 4.43
CA LEU A 79 -19.51 -2.11 5.51
C LEU A 79 -18.82 -0.82 5.06
N TYR A 80 -19.04 0.26 5.81
CA TYR A 80 -18.39 1.56 5.58
C TYR A 80 -17.07 1.71 6.34
N THR A 81 -16.65 0.67 7.07
CA THR A 81 -15.41 0.68 7.84
C THR A 81 -14.20 0.67 6.89
N PRO A 82 -13.22 1.56 7.07
CA PRO A 82 -12.00 1.53 6.28
C PRO A 82 -11.24 0.22 6.50
N VAL A 83 -10.94 -0.48 5.41
CA VAL A 83 -10.17 -1.73 5.42
C VAL A 83 -8.82 -1.53 4.75
N LYS A 84 -7.78 -2.20 5.28
CA LYS A 84 -6.44 -2.22 4.66
C LYS A 84 -6.36 -3.36 3.65
N MET A 85 -5.72 -3.15 2.50
CA MET A 85 -5.53 -4.22 1.51
C MET A 85 -4.83 -5.46 2.08
N ALA A 86 -3.97 -5.29 3.08
CA ALA A 86 -3.27 -6.39 3.75
C ALA A 86 -4.19 -7.40 4.45
N THR A 87 -5.45 -7.06 4.75
CA THR A 87 -6.40 -7.98 5.41
C THR A 87 -7.07 -8.94 4.42
N ILE A 88 -6.99 -8.70 3.11
CA ILE A 88 -7.72 -9.48 2.09
C ILE A 88 -7.26 -10.94 2.10
N ALA A 89 -5.96 -11.20 1.96
CA ALA A 89 -5.42 -12.55 1.91
C ALA A 89 -5.67 -13.35 3.21
N PRO A 90 -5.46 -12.79 4.42
CA PRO A 90 -5.85 -13.44 5.67
C PRO A 90 -7.36 -13.76 5.76
N THR A 91 -8.22 -12.87 5.28
CA THR A 91 -9.68 -13.07 5.29
C THR A 91 -10.09 -14.25 4.42
N ILE A 92 -9.53 -14.36 3.21
CA ILE A 92 -9.78 -15.48 2.31
C ILE A 92 -9.25 -16.79 2.91
N ALA A 93 -8.02 -16.77 3.45
CA ALA A 93 -7.44 -17.94 4.10
C ALA A 93 -8.31 -18.45 5.26
N HIS A 94 -8.88 -17.53 6.04
CA HIS A 94 -9.83 -17.86 7.10
C HIS A 94 -11.10 -18.53 6.57
N PHE A 95 -11.70 -18.02 5.49
CA PHE A 95 -12.89 -18.63 4.87
C PHE A 95 -12.60 -20.02 4.30
N MET A 96 -11.43 -20.21 3.72
CA MET A 96 -10.99 -21.49 3.17
C MET A 96 -10.51 -22.49 4.23
N ARG A 97 -10.41 -22.08 5.50
CA ARG A 97 -9.85 -22.87 6.61
C ARG A 97 -8.42 -23.35 6.36
N ILE A 98 -7.60 -22.50 5.74
CA ILE A 98 -6.17 -22.73 5.52
C ILE A 98 -5.34 -21.75 6.36
N ARG A 99 -4.05 -22.04 6.54
CA ARG A 99 -3.14 -21.12 7.23
C ARG A 99 -2.98 -19.83 6.41
N ALA A 100 -3.02 -18.68 7.08
CA ALA A 100 -2.72 -17.40 6.45
C ALA A 100 -1.28 -17.36 5.91
N PRO A 101 -0.98 -16.52 4.90
CA PRO A 101 0.37 -16.32 4.42
C PRO A 101 1.33 -15.98 5.58
N ASN A 102 2.55 -16.53 5.52
CA ASN A 102 3.54 -16.41 6.59
C ASN A 102 3.92 -14.95 6.94
N ALA A 103 3.96 -14.06 5.95
CA ALA A 103 4.29 -12.65 6.11
C ALA A 103 3.05 -11.74 6.21
N ALA A 104 1.86 -12.30 6.43
CA ALA A 104 0.67 -11.48 6.65
C ALA A 104 0.79 -10.69 7.95
N THR A 105 0.76 -9.36 7.85
CA THR A 105 0.89 -8.44 9.00
C THR A 105 -0.46 -7.98 9.55
N ALA A 106 -1.56 -8.25 8.86
CA ALA A 106 -2.90 -7.81 9.23
C ALA A 106 -3.81 -8.99 9.58
N ALA A 107 -4.72 -8.78 10.51
CA ALA A 107 -5.72 -9.77 10.90
C ALA A 107 -6.81 -9.95 9.83
N PRO A 108 -7.45 -11.13 9.75
CA PRO A 108 -8.62 -11.33 8.90
C PRO A 108 -9.79 -10.45 9.35
N LEU A 109 -10.66 -10.08 8.41
CA LEU A 109 -11.89 -9.37 8.72
C LEU A 109 -12.90 -10.35 9.32
N THR A 110 -13.25 -10.13 10.60
CA THR A 110 -14.24 -10.94 11.33
C THR A 110 -15.65 -10.38 11.13
N GLY A 111 -16.67 -11.24 11.12
CA GLY A 111 -18.08 -10.83 11.02
C GLY A 111 -18.63 -10.67 9.59
N ILE A 112 -17.84 -11.03 8.58
CA ILE A 112 -18.29 -11.09 7.17
C ILE A 112 -18.90 -12.46 6.83
N HIS A 113 -18.34 -13.53 7.41
CA HIS A 113 -18.86 -14.90 7.27
C HIS A 113 -19.95 -15.16 8.32
N LYS A 114 -21.03 -15.83 7.92
CA LYS A 114 -22.12 -16.26 8.80
C LYS A 114 -21.74 -17.43 9.71
#